data_AF-A0A0N8P2I4-F1
#
_entry.id   AF-A0A0N8P2I4-F1
#
_cell.length_a   1.000
_cell.length_b   1.000
_cell.length_c   1.000
_cell.angle_alpha   90.00
_cell.angle_beta   90.00
_cell.angle_gamma   90.00
#
_symmetry.space_group_name_H-M   'P 1'
#
loop_
_entity.id
_entity.type
_entity.pdbx_description
1 polymer ?
#
loop_
_entity_poly.entity_id
_entity_poly.type
_entity_poly.pdbx_seq_one_letter_code
_entity_poly.pdbx_strand_id
1 'polypeptide(L)'
;MRPYFVKPLILCAVLATVPFAPIAQTVPLPTAQTGVLQRLQALRLGGSNAAIINAACCKVCRKGKACGNSCIKRTYTCSKGVGCACNG
;
A
#
# COMPACT_ATOMS: atom_id res chain seq x y z
N MET A 1 17.68 57.37 -46.70
CA MET A 1 16.30 57.10 -47.14
C MET A 1 15.49 56.68 -45.92
N ARG A 2 14.62 57.57 -45.43
CA ARG A 2 13.62 57.25 -44.40
C ARG A 2 12.33 56.88 -45.11
N PRO A 3 11.69 55.77 -44.72
CA PRO A 3 10.25 55.85 -44.52
C PRO A 3 9.75 55.13 -43.23
N TYR A 4 9.04 55.90 -42.40
CA TYR A 4 7.79 55.56 -41.67
C TYR A 4 7.82 54.27 -40.79
N PHE A 5 7.92 54.32 -39.46
CA PHE A 5 7.07 54.96 -38.43
C PHE A 5 5.56 54.72 -38.62
N VAL A 6 5.11 53.49 -38.34
CA VAL A 6 3.73 53.19 -37.93
C VAL A 6 3.74 52.06 -36.90
N LYS A 7 3.92 52.43 -35.64
CA LYS A 7 3.39 51.70 -34.49
C LYS A 7 2.16 52.50 -34.08
N PRO A 8 0.98 51.88 -33.94
CA PRO A 8 0.67 51.45 -32.59
C PRO A 8 -0.26 50.22 -32.51
N LEU A 9 -0.48 49.76 -31.28
CA LEU A 9 -1.80 49.33 -30.82
C LEU A 9 -2.25 47.87 -30.98
N ILE A 10 -1.35 46.88 -31.03
CA ILE A 10 -1.71 45.52 -30.60
C ILE A 10 -0.67 45.01 -29.59
N LEU A 11 -0.60 45.74 -28.48
CA LEU A 11 -0.04 45.30 -27.22
C LEU A 11 -1.23 45.29 -26.25
N CYS A 12 -1.41 44.21 -25.49
CA CYS A 12 -2.51 43.92 -24.56
C CYS A 12 -3.75 43.28 -25.21
N ALA A 13 -3.90 41.96 -25.03
CA ALA A 13 -5.13 41.36 -24.49
C ALA A 13 -5.31 39.88 -24.91
N VAL A 14 -4.43 38.96 -24.48
CA VAL A 14 -4.88 37.57 -24.28
C VAL A 14 -4.12 36.90 -23.13
N LEU A 15 -3.98 37.60 -22.00
CA LEU A 15 -3.51 37.05 -20.73
C LEU A 15 -4.64 37.14 -19.69
N ALA A 16 -5.72 36.40 -19.92
CA ALA A 16 -6.80 36.05 -19.00
C ALA A 16 -7.90 35.45 -19.87
N THR A 17 -8.34 34.21 -19.76
CA THR A 17 -8.87 33.58 -18.55
C THR A 17 -8.87 32.05 -18.74
N VAL A 18 -7.96 31.33 -18.11
CA VAL A 18 -8.16 29.90 -17.89
C VAL A 18 -8.85 29.78 -16.53
N PRO A 19 -10.12 29.34 -16.45
CA PRO A 19 -10.75 29.12 -15.17
C PRO A 19 -10.06 27.93 -14.51
N PHE A 20 -9.21 28.21 -13.52
CA PHE A 20 -8.67 27.20 -12.62
C PHE A 20 -9.83 26.71 -11.73
N ALA A 21 -10.57 25.71 -12.21
CA ALA A 21 -11.54 25.02 -11.38
C ALA A 21 -10.76 24.21 -10.33
N PRO A 22 -11.06 24.35 -9.02
CA PRO A 22 -10.44 23.50 -8.01
C PRO A 22 -10.93 22.08 -8.25
N ILE A 23 -9.98 21.16 -8.42
CA ILE A 23 -10.27 19.73 -8.41
C ILE A 23 -10.75 19.40 -7.00
N ALA A 24 -12.07 19.37 -6.80
CA ALA A 24 -12.68 18.84 -5.60
C ALA A 24 -12.40 17.33 -5.58
N GLN A 25 -11.27 16.95 -5.00
CA GLN A 25 -10.97 15.57 -4.69
C GLN A 25 -11.92 15.16 -3.56
N THR A 26 -13.10 14.66 -3.93
CA THR A 26 -13.91 13.86 -3.04
C THR A 26 -13.15 12.56 -2.83
N VAL A 27 -12.18 12.56 -1.91
CA VAL A 27 -11.63 11.32 -1.36
C VAL A 27 -12.81 10.65 -0.68
N PRO A 28 -13.31 9.50 -1.17
CA PRO A 28 -14.36 8.80 -0.46
C PRO A 28 -13.80 8.44 0.91
N LEU A 29 -14.38 9.05 1.94
CA LEU A 29 -14.13 8.69 3.33
C LEU A 29 -14.50 7.21 3.46
N PRO A 30 -13.55 6.30 3.74
CA PRO A 30 -13.91 4.90 3.95
C PRO A 30 -14.74 4.86 5.22
N THR A 31 -16.06 4.76 5.05
CA THR A 31 -17.02 4.53 6.12
C THR A 31 -16.58 3.31 6.88
N ALA A 32 -16.02 3.57 8.06
CA ALA A 32 -15.55 2.59 9.01
C ALA A 32 -16.76 1.78 9.51
N GLN A 33 -17.04 0.63 8.88
CA GLN A 33 -17.97 -0.37 9.42
C GLN A 33 -17.77 -1.81 8.91
N THR A 34 -16.84 -2.06 7.97
CA THR A 34 -16.62 -3.39 7.36
C THR A 34 -15.42 -4.12 7.95
N GLY A 35 -15.35 -4.23 9.28
CA GLY A 35 -14.18 -4.75 9.99
C GLY A 35 -13.72 -6.17 9.59
N VAL A 36 -14.60 -7.00 9.02
CA VAL A 36 -14.24 -8.36 8.56
C VAL A 36 -13.89 -8.38 7.08
N LEU A 37 -14.71 -7.75 6.23
CA LEU A 37 -14.51 -7.70 4.78
C LEU A 37 -13.27 -6.88 4.39
N GLN A 38 -13.02 -5.74 5.04
CA GLN A 38 -11.80 -4.95 4.83
C GLN A 38 -10.54 -5.72 5.29
N ARG A 39 -10.63 -6.45 6.41
CA ARG A 39 -9.52 -7.29 6.88
C ARG A 39 -9.25 -8.42 5.88
N LEU A 40 -10.28 -9.11 5.39
CA LEU A 40 -10.15 -10.15 4.35
C LEU A 40 -9.57 -9.61 3.03
N GLN A 41 -9.92 -8.38 2.63
CA GLN A 41 -9.32 -7.73 1.46
C GLN A 41 -7.85 -7.40 1.68
N ALA A 42 -7.48 -6.94 2.88
CA ALA A 42 -6.08 -6.75 3.26
C ALA A 42 -5.29 -8.07 3.20
N LEU A 43 -5.85 -9.19 3.67
CA LEU A 43 -5.25 -10.52 3.49
C LEU A 43 -5.01 -10.87 2.00
N ARG A 44 -6.00 -10.61 1.13
CA ARG A 44 -5.92 -10.97 -0.30
C ARG A 44 -4.94 -10.13 -1.11
N LEU A 45 -4.73 -8.87 -0.73
CA LEU A 45 -3.88 -7.92 -1.46
C LEU A 45 -2.43 -7.88 -0.95
N GLY A 46 -2.06 -8.69 0.05
CA GLY A 46 -0.69 -8.72 0.57
C GLY A 46 -0.56 -8.80 2.09
N GLY A 47 -1.68 -8.96 2.82
CA GLY A 47 -1.68 -9.28 4.24
C GLY A 47 -1.02 -10.63 4.40
N SER A 48 0.22 -10.59 4.88
CA SER A 48 1.10 -11.74 4.99
C SER A 48 0.30 -12.89 5.59
N ASN A 49 0.23 -14.03 4.91
CA ASN A 49 -0.35 -15.24 5.49
C ASN A 49 0.20 -15.45 6.93
N ALA A 50 1.44 -15.03 7.21
CA ALA A 50 2.02 -14.92 8.54
C ALA A 50 1.15 -14.24 9.64
N ALA A 51 0.39 -13.19 9.34
CA ALA A 51 -0.43 -12.48 10.34
C ALA A 51 -1.70 -13.28 10.75
N ILE A 52 -2.23 -14.12 9.87
CA ILE A 52 -3.42 -14.94 10.10
C ILE A 52 -3.04 -16.36 10.53
N ILE A 53 -1.88 -16.83 10.06
CA ILE A 53 -1.18 -18.01 10.57
C ILE A 53 -0.74 -17.81 12.03
N ASN A 54 -0.49 -16.57 12.48
CA ASN A 54 -0.28 -16.28 13.90
C ASN A 54 -1.56 -16.43 14.74
N ALA A 55 -2.76 -16.39 14.15
CA ALA A 55 -4.00 -16.63 14.89
C ALA A 55 -4.28 -18.13 15.11
N ALA A 56 -3.73 -19.00 14.26
CA ALA A 56 -3.73 -20.45 14.46
C ALA A 56 -2.48 -21.06 13.79
N CYS A 57 -1.49 -21.40 14.60
CA CYS A 57 -0.31 -22.13 14.15
C CYS A 57 -0.73 -23.40 13.42
N CYS A 58 -0.24 -23.63 12.20
CA CYS A 58 -0.56 -24.85 11.45
C CYS A 58 0.00 -26.10 12.15
N LYS A 59 1.05 -25.92 12.97
CA LYS A 59 1.71 -26.98 13.73
C LYS A 59 2.37 -26.39 14.98
N VAL A 60 2.20 -27.05 16.12
CA VAL A 60 2.83 -26.65 17.39
C VAL A 60 3.95 -27.64 17.75
N CYS A 61 5.16 -27.12 17.93
CA CYS A 61 6.37 -27.88 18.20
C CYS A 61 6.66 -27.93 19.70
N ARG A 62 6.27 -29.02 20.39
CA ARG A 62 6.55 -29.21 21.84
C ARG A 62 7.94 -29.81 22.10
N LYS A 63 8.30 -30.86 21.34
CA LYS A 63 9.58 -31.59 21.49
C LYS A 63 10.78 -30.83 20.88
N GLY A 64 10.51 -29.94 19.93
CA GLY A 64 11.53 -29.25 19.13
C GLY A 64 11.26 -27.75 19.05
N LYS A 65 11.78 -27.10 18.02
CA LYS A 65 11.47 -25.71 17.68
C LYS A 65 10.87 -25.58 16.28
N ALA A 66 10.10 -24.53 16.08
CA ALA A 66 9.53 -24.18 14.78
C ALA A 66 10.61 -23.71 13.78
N CYS A 67 10.47 -24.15 12.53
CA CYS A 67 11.29 -23.72 11.41
C CYS A 67 10.47 -23.82 10.12
N GLY A 68 10.05 -22.68 9.56
CA GLY A 68 9.12 -22.63 8.44
C GLY A 68 7.79 -23.31 8.80
N ASN A 69 7.49 -24.44 8.15
CA ASN A 69 6.24 -25.20 8.34
C ASN A 69 6.47 -26.51 9.12
N SER A 70 7.69 -26.72 9.64
CA SER A 70 8.11 -27.97 10.27
C SER A 70 8.69 -27.75 11.67
N CYS A 71 8.76 -28.84 12.44
CA CYS A 71 9.43 -28.88 13.74
C CYS A 71 10.80 -29.54 13.60
N ILE A 72 11.84 -28.85 14.05
CA ILE A 72 13.22 -29.36 14.05
C ILE A 72 13.74 -29.52 15.48
N LYS A 73 14.86 -30.22 15.69
CA LYS A 73 15.49 -30.32 17.01
C LYS A 73 15.92 -28.94 17.52
N ARG A 74 15.90 -28.73 18.85
CA ARG A 74 16.30 -27.46 19.48
C ARG A 74 17.75 -27.06 19.16
N THR A 75 18.63 -28.02 18.89
CA THR A 75 20.04 -27.80 18.53
C THR A 75 20.30 -27.44 17.07
N TYR A 76 19.32 -27.61 16.15
CA TYR A 76 19.57 -27.46 14.71
C TYR A 76 19.34 -26.04 14.22
N THR A 77 20.23 -25.43 13.44
CA THR A 77 19.99 -24.09 12.90
C THR A 77 18.88 -24.11 11.83
N CYS A 78 17.95 -23.17 11.89
CA CYS A 78 16.90 -23.02 10.88
C CYS A 78 17.39 -22.10 9.75
N SER A 79 17.44 -22.61 8.53
CA SER A 79 17.74 -21.81 7.32
C SER A 79 16.49 -21.50 6.49
N LYS A 80 15.30 -21.79 7.02
CA LYS A 80 14.02 -21.49 6.37
C LYS A 80 13.50 -20.14 6.87
N GLY A 81 12.81 -19.42 5.99
CA GLY A 81 12.08 -18.21 6.37
C GLY A 81 10.92 -18.50 7.34
N VAL A 82 10.26 -17.43 7.78
CA VAL A 82 9.05 -17.51 8.59
C VAL A 82 8.02 -18.38 7.88
N GLY A 83 7.44 -19.33 8.62
CA GLY A 83 6.34 -20.15 8.15
C GLY A 83 5.31 -20.34 9.25
N CYS A 84 4.50 -21.39 9.13
CA CYS A 84 3.32 -21.57 9.97
C CYS A 84 3.50 -22.41 11.24
N ALA A 85 4.68 -23.02 11.44
CA ALA A 85 4.96 -23.75 12.66
C ALA A 85 5.26 -22.78 13.81
N CYS A 86 4.81 -23.12 15.01
CA CYS A 86 5.05 -22.35 16.23
C CYS A 86 5.71 -23.17 17.31
N ASN A 87 6.43 -22.49 18.20
CA ASN A 87 6.90 -23.09 19.44
C ASN A 87 5.73 -23.19 20.42
N GLY A 88 5.64 -24.31 21.14
CA GLY A 88 4.68 -24.49 22.23
C GLY A 88 5.33 -25.13 23.44
#